data_AF-A4FCT6-F1
#
_entry.id   AF-A4FCT6-F1
#
_cell.length_a   1.000
_cell.length_b   1.000
_cell.length_c   1.000
_cell.angle_alpha   90.00
_cell.angle_beta   90.00
_cell.angle_gamma   90.00
#
_symmetry.space_group_name_H-M   'P 1'
#
loop_
_entity.id
_entity.type
_entity.pdbx_description
1 polymer ?
#
loop_
_entity_poly.entity_id
_entity_poly.type
_entity_poly.pdbx_seq_one_letter_code
_entity_poly.pdbx_strand_id
1 'polypeptide(L)'
;MHGQHPIQIGTGRGQPRCQGVLPGILGGHIHHRRRIPSQLARPSKSKTDSGSATMSNHQGITPAQRSRRARIAAHASWANTTDRTARTRPATLAFLARFERQVDPDGRLTAEERHQRAHHARTAYMLDLAERSAKARRR
;
A
#
# COMPACT_ATOMS: atom_id res chain seq x y z
N MET A 1 35.20 49.12 -15.04
CA MET A 1 35.63 48.71 -13.68
C MET A 1 34.39 48.23 -12.93
N HIS A 2 33.91 47.01 -13.23
CA HIS A 2 32.79 46.39 -12.50
C HIS A 2 33.35 45.18 -11.78
N GLY A 3 33.50 45.34 -10.46
CA GLY A 3 34.14 44.38 -9.57
C GLY A 3 33.35 43.08 -9.46
N GLN A 4 34.05 41.98 -9.69
CA GLN A 4 33.59 40.62 -9.44
C GLN A 4 33.64 40.37 -7.92
N HIS A 5 32.52 39.96 -7.33
CA HIS A 5 32.48 39.39 -5.98
C HIS A 5 32.25 37.89 -6.08
N PRO A 6 33.23 37.03 -5.74
CA PRO A 6 33.01 35.59 -5.69
C PRO A 6 32.24 35.21 -4.40
N ILE A 7 31.12 34.53 -4.59
CA ILE A 7 30.32 33.92 -3.52
C ILE A 7 31.05 32.63 -3.10
N GLN A 8 31.44 32.54 -1.83
CA GLN A 8 32.16 31.39 -1.30
C GLN A 8 31.25 30.17 -1.17
N ILE A 9 31.67 29.07 -1.79
CA ILE A 9 31.04 27.76 -1.70
C ILE A 9 31.67 27.05 -0.50
N GLY A 10 30.94 26.99 0.62
CA GLY A 10 31.37 26.28 1.82
C GLY A 10 31.49 24.77 1.58
N THR A 11 32.71 24.25 1.63
CA THR A 11 33.02 22.82 1.57
C THR A 11 33.08 22.24 2.99
N GLY A 12 31.97 21.75 3.50
CA GLY A 12 31.89 21.09 4.81
C GLY A 12 31.97 19.57 4.70
N ARG A 13 33.18 19.01 4.55
CA ARG A 13 33.46 17.60 4.84
C ARG A 13 33.67 17.44 6.35
N GLY A 14 32.74 16.78 7.05
CA GLY A 14 32.84 16.41 8.46
C GLY A 14 32.53 14.92 8.66
N GLN A 15 33.59 14.15 8.90
CA GLN A 15 33.65 12.70 9.12
C GLN A 15 32.82 12.19 10.32
N PRO A 16 32.55 10.87 10.41
CA PRO A 16 31.62 10.24 11.34
C PRO A 16 32.22 10.04 12.74
N ARG A 17 31.37 10.13 13.77
CA ARG A 17 31.71 9.71 15.14
C ARG A 17 31.11 8.34 15.44
N CYS A 18 31.97 7.33 15.39
CA CYS A 18 31.80 6.06 16.10
C CYS A 18 32.33 6.23 17.54
N GLN A 19 31.55 5.84 18.54
CA GLN A 19 31.90 5.42 19.92
C GLN A 19 30.67 5.69 20.83
N GLY A 20 30.10 4.76 21.57
CA GLY A 20 30.44 3.37 21.80
C GLY A 20 29.41 2.68 22.71
N VAL A 21 29.71 1.42 23.00
CA VAL A 21 29.34 0.64 24.20
C VAL A 21 27.91 0.10 24.31
N LEU A 22 27.83 -1.22 24.13
CA LEU A 22 26.74 -2.11 24.55
C LEU A 22 26.74 -2.28 26.08
N PRO A 23 25.56 -2.41 26.69
CA PRO A 23 25.27 -3.56 27.55
C PRO A 23 23.99 -4.25 27.07
N GLY A 24 23.89 -5.57 27.01
CA GLY A 24 23.86 -6.42 28.20
C GLY A 24 22.43 -6.93 28.41
N ILE A 25 22.12 -8.02 27.70
CA ILE A 25 21.12 -9.08 27.95
C ILE A 25 20.24 -8.89 29.21
N LEU A 26 18.91 -8.81 29.05
CA LEU A 26 17.91 -9.65 29.75
C LEU A 26 16.49 -9.27 29.30
N GLY A 27 15.62 -10.26 29.11
CA GLY A 27 14.17 -10.04 29.03
C GLY A 27 13.51 -10.50 27.74
N GLY A 28 13.59 -11.81 27.46
CA GLY A 28 12.62 -12.47 26.59
C GLY A 28 11.23 -12.36 27.19
N HIS A 29 10.52 -11.27 26.91
CA HIS A 29 9.08 -11.19 27.16
C HIS A 29 8.36 -11.88 26.00
N ILE A 30 8.29 -13.20 26.11
CA ILE A 30 7.27 -14.00 25.43
C ILE A 30 5.94 -13.37 25.83
N HIS A 31 5.30 -12.65 24.91
CA HIS A 31 3.90 -12.29 25.10
C HIS A 31 3.12 -13.60 25.12
N HIS A 32 2.88 -14.13 26.32
CA HIS A 32 1.82 -15.09 26.56
C HIS A 32 0.54 -14.45 26.03
N ARG A 33 0.16 -14.83 24.80
CA ARG A 33 -1.20 -14.67 24.32
C ARG A 33 -2.08 -15.30 25.38
N ARG A 34 -2.74 -14.48 26.20
CA ARG A 34 -3.78 -14.95 27.09
C ARG A 34 -4.80 -15.63 26.19
N ARG A 35 -4.84 -16.95 26.28
CA ARG A 35 -5.86 -17.80 25.65
C ARG A 35 -7.17 -17.37 26.29
N ILE A 36 -7.97 -16.57 25.59
CA ILE A 36 -9.30 -16.19 26.04
C ILE A 36 -10.07 -17.51 26.23
N PRO A 37 -10.58 -17.83 27.44
CA PRO A 37 -11.42 -19.00 27.61
C PRO A 37 -12.68 -18.82 26.75
N SER A 38 -12.87 -19.73 25.81
CA SER A 38 -14.00 -19.79 24.87
C SER A 38 -15.29 -20.26 25.57
N GLN A 39 -15.71 -19.57 26.63
CA GLN A 39 -16.88 -19.97 27.42
C GLN A 39 -17.73 -18.75 27.80
N LEU A 40 -18.20 -18.04 26.79
CA LEU A 40 -19.50 -17.37 26.85
C LEU A 40 -20.21 -17.75 25.54
N ALA A 41 -21.24 -18.57 25.70
CA ALA A 41 -22.11 -19.04 24.64
C ALA A 41 -22.57 -17.86 23.77
N ARG A 42 -22.38 -17.97 22.45
CA ARG A 42 -22.99 -17.06 21.50
C ARG A 42 -24.52 -17.23 21.62
N PRO A 43 -25.29 -16.18 21.91
CA PRO A 43 -26.75 -16.31 21.89
C PRO A 43 -27.18 -16.72 20.48
N SER A 44 -27.92 -17.82 20.38
CA SER A 44 -28.57 -18.27 19.15
C SER A 44 -29.47 -17.14 18.65
N LYS A 45 -29.38 -16.82 17.36
CA LYS A 45 -30.26 -15.83 16.71
C LYS A 45 -31.72 -16.28 16.83
N SER A 46 -32.42 -15.82 17.86
CA SER A 46 -33.87 -15.92 17.94
C SER A 46 -34.47 -14.98 16.89
N LYS A 47 -35.19 -15.57 15.95
CA LYS A 47 -36.01 -14.88 14.95
C LYS A 47 -37.14 -14.16 15.69
N THR A 48 -36.97 -12.87 15.98
CA THR A 48 -38.08 -12.03 16.43
C THR A 48 -39.01 -11.81 15.26
N ASP A 49 -40.24 -12.29 15.43
CA ASP A 49 -41.35 -12.04 14.54
C ASP A 49 -41.94 -10.65 14.81
N SER A 50 -42.19 -9.96 13.70
CA SER A 50 -43.04 -8.79 13.41
C SER A 50 -43.73 -7.95 14.52
N GLY A 51 -43.58 -6.61 14.43
CA GLY A 51 -44.50 -5.65 15.07
C GLY A 51 -44.06 -4.17 15.10
N SER A 52 -44.47 -3.39 14.08
CA SER A 52 -44.61 -1.92 14.06
C SER A 52 -43.38 -0.99 14.24
N ALA A 53 -42.73 -0.64 13.13
CA ALA A 53 -42.32 0.74 12.80
C ALA A 53 -41.85 0.78 11.34
N THR A 54 -42.82 0.84 10.43
CA THR A 54 -42.66 1.16 9.03
C THR A 54 -42.12 2.57 8.88
N MET A 55 -40.81 2.73 8.76
CA MET A 55 -40.22 3.62 7.76
C MET A 55 -38.89 2.99 7.34
N SER A 56 -38.91 2.33 6.19
CA SER A 56 -37.71 1.97 5.43
C SER A 56 -36.93 3.24 5.13
N ASN A 57 -36.09 3.66 6.07
CA ASN A 57 -34.97 4.55 5.81
C ASN A 57 -33.79 3.76 5.20
N HIS A 58 -34.12 2.67 4.49
CA HIS A 58 -33.23 2.02 3.55
C HIS A 58 -33.28 2.74 2.20
N GLN A 59 -33.22 4.08 2.24
CA GLN A 59 -32.71 4.84 1.12
C GLN A 59 -31.21 4.54 1.08
N GLY A 60 -30.87 3.34 0.59
CA GLY A 60 -29.50 2.92 0.41
C GLY A 60 -28.73 4.03 -0.28
N ILE A 61 -27.51 4.32 0.19
CA ILE A 61 -26.72 5.45 -0.30
C ILE A 61 -26.75 5.44 -1.84
N THR A 62 -27.30 6.50 -2.44
CA THR A 62 -27.39 6.60 -3.90
C THR A 62 -25.99 6.56 -4.53
N PRO A 63 -25.83 6.13 -5.79
CA PRO A 63 -24.52 6.14 -6.45
C PRO A 63 -23.83 7.52 -6.42
N ALA A 64 -24.59 8.60 -6.59
CA ALA A 64 -24.07 9.97 -6.51
C ALA A 64 -23.53 10.32 -5.11
N GLN A 65 -24.25 9.94 -4.05
CA GLN A 65 -23.79 10.13 -2.68
C GLN A 65 -22.55 9.27 -2.36
N ARG A 66 -22.47 8.02 -2.85
CA ARG A 66 -21.26 7.18 -2.71
C ARG A 66 -20.06 7.84 -3.36
N SER A 67 -20.21 8.32 -4.60
CA SER A 67 -19.14 9.03 -5.32
C SER A 67 -18.69 10.30 -4.60
N ARG A 68 -19.63 11.09 -4.06
CA ARG A 68 -19.29 12.29 -3.27
C ARG A 68 -18.49 11.92 -2.02
N ARG A 69 -18.93 10.92 -1.26
CA ARG A 69 -18.22 10.42 -0.06
C ARG A 69 -16.82 9.91 -0.40
N ALA A 70 -16.67 9.16 -1.48
CA ALA A 70 -15.38 8.64 -1.93
C ALA A 70 -14.38 9.78 -2.26
N ARG A 71 -14.84 10.85 -2.93
CA ARG A 71 -14.01 12.02 -3.22
C ARG A 71 -13.55 12.74 -1.94
N ILE A 72 -14.47 12.99 -1.01
CA ILE A 72 -14.15 13.60 0.29
C ILE A 72 -13.08 12.77 1.01
N ALA A 73 -13.28 11.45 1.09
CA ALA A 73 -12.33 10.55 1.73
C ALA A 73 -10.96 10.54 1.03
N ALA A 74 -10.92 10.56 -0.31
CA ALA A 74 -9.67 10.61 -1.06
C ALA A 74 -8.88 11.89 -0.78
N HIS A 75 -9.54 13.06 -0.81
CA HIS A 75 -8.89 14.34 -0.51
C HIS A 75 -8.38 14.41 0.93
N ALA A 76 -9.20 14.03 1.91
CA ALA A 76 -8.78 13.97 3.31
C ALA A 76 -7.59 13.03 3.51
N SER A 77 -7.63 11.86 2.86
CA SER A 77 -6.56 10.88 2.92
C SER A 77 -5.24 11.40 2.34
N TRP A 78 -5.27 12.12 1.22
CA TRP A 78 -4.07 12.68 0.61
C TRP A 78 -3.54 13.90 1.37
N ALA A 79 -4.41 14.71 1.98
CA ALA A 79 -4.00 15.80 2.86
C ALA A 79 -3.22 15.28 4.09
N ASN A 80 -3.62 14.12 4.62
CA ASN A 80 -2.97 13.49 5.77
C ASN A 80 -1.73 12.63 5.41
N THR A 81 -1.32 12.58 4.14
CA THR A 81 -0.19 11.75 3.71
C THR A 81 1.10 12.58 3.66
N THR A 82 1.99 12.36 4.62
CA THR A 82 3.31 13.02 4.68
C THR A 82 4.26 12.52 3.60
N ASP A 83 4.41 11.20 3.46
CA ASP A 83 5.24 10.57 2.42
C ASP A 83 4.35 9.88 1.38
N ARG A 84 4.28 10.48 0.18
CA ARG A 84 3.49 9.98 -0.94
C ARG A 84 4.07 8.71 -1.54
N THR A 85 5.39 8.58 -1.57
CA THR A 85 6.10 7.43 -2.14
C THR A 85 5.93 6.21 -1.25
N ALA A 86 6.08 6.38 0.07
CA ALA A 86 5.87 5.28 1.03
C ALA A 86 4.44 4.75 0.99
N ARG A 87 3.43 5.62 0.76
CA ARG A 87 2.03 5.20 0.67
C ARG A 87 1.76 4.26 -0.52
N THR A 88 2.38 4.50 -1.67
CA THR A 88 2.12 3.73 -2.90
C THR A 88 3.10 2.57 -3.08
N ARG A 89 4.27 2.62 -2.44
CA ARG A 89 5.32 1.59 -2.54
C ARG A 89 4.81 0.15 -2.35
N PRO A 90 3.99 -0.21 -1.33
CA PRO A 90 3.52 -1.58 -1.17
C PRO A 90 2.69 -2.08 -2.37
N ALA A 91 1.84 -1.22 -2.92
CA ALA A 91 1.04 -1.54 -4.10
C ALA A 91 1.94 -1.71 -5.34
N THR A 92 2.92 -0.84 -5.51
CA THR A 92 3.91 -0.95 -6.59
C THR A 92 4.70 -2.25 -6.49
N LEU A 93 5.18 -2.62 -5.30
CA LEU A 93 5.91 -3.87 -5.08
C LEU A 93 5.03 -5.09 -5.37
N ALA A 94 3.78 -5.10 -4.90
CA ALA A 94 2.85 -6.19 -5.17
C ALA A 94 2.54 -6.34 -6.67
N PHE A 95 2.40 -5.22 -7.38
CA PHE A 95 2.19 -5.19 -8.82
C PHE A 95 3.40 -5.77 -9.59
N LEU A 96 4.62 -5.40 -9.21
CA LEU A 96 5.84 -5.93 -9.83
C LEU A 96 6.03 -7.42 -9.53
N ALA A 97 5.84 -7.83 -8.26
CA ALA A 97 6.00 -9.21 -7.83
C ALA A 97 5.05 -10.20 -8.52
N ARG A 98 3.91 -9.72 -9.06
CA ARG A 98 3.01 -10.56 -9.87
C ARG A 98 3.71 -11.09 -11.12
N PHE A 99 4.54 -10.28 -11.79
CA PHE A 99 5.21 -10.69 -13.03
C PHE A 99 6.31 -11.71 -12.74
N GLU A 100 7.05 -11.56 -11.64
CA GLU A 100 8.02 -12.56 -11.19
C GLU A 100 7.37 -13.92 -10.96
N ARG A 101 6.24 -13.97 -10.25
CA ARG A 101 5.47 -15.21 -10.05
C ARG A 101 4.87 -15.78 -11.34
N GLN A 102 4.56 -14.92 -12.30
CA GLN A 102 4.02 -15.34 -13.59
C GLN A 102 5.08 -16.02 -14.46
N VAL A 103 6.32 -15.51 -14.44
CA VAL A 103 7.41 -16.06 -15.27
C VAL A 103 8.15 -17.22 -14.61
N ASP A 104 8.08 -17.33 -13.28
CA ASP A 104 8.71 -18.40 -12.51
C ASP A 104 7.81 -18.87 -11.35
N PRO A 105 6.73 -19.61 -11.63
CA PRO A 105 5.83 -20.12 -10.59
C PRO A 105 6.52 -21.09 -9.62
N ASP A 106 7.46 -21.89 -10.14
CA ASP A 106 8.17 -22.94 -9.40
C ASP A 106 9.48 -22.45 -8.76
N GLY A 107 9.87 -21.20 -8.99
CA GLY A 107 11.08 -20.60 -8.40
C GLY A 107 12.40 -21.19 -8.91
N ARG A 108 12.44 -21.73 -10.12
CA ARG A 108 13.58 -22.49 -10.66
C ARG A 108 14.63 -21.62 -11.35
N LEU A 109 14.27 -20.40 -11.75
CA LEU A 109 15.18 -19.49 -12.45
C LEU A 109 16.10 -18.77 -11.47
N THR A 110 17.27 -18.35 -11.97
CA THR A 110 18.12 -17.42 -11.22
C THR A 110 17.41 -16.08 -11.02
N ALA A 111 17.78 -15.34 -9.98
CA ALA A 111 17.15 -14.05 -9.68
C ALA A 111 17.26 -13.05 -10.86
N GLU A 112 18.41 -13.04 -11.54
CA GLU A 112 18.67 -12.18 -12.68
C GLU A 112 17.78 -12.54 -13.88
N GLU A 113 17.74 -13.82 -14.26
CA GLU A 113 16.88 -14.28 -15.36
C GLU A 113 15.39 -14.07 -15.05
N ARG A 114 14.97 -14.30 -13.80
CA ARG A 114 13.60 -14.03 -13.35
C ARG A 114 13.27 -12.55 -13.49
N HIS A 115 14.17 -11.66 -13.08
CA HIS A 115 13.98 -10.22 -13.19
C HIS A 115 13.87 -9.78 -14.66
N GLN A 116 14.78 -10.24 -15.53
CA GLN A 116 14.74 -9.92 -16.96
C GLN A 116 13.44 -10.41 -17.61
N ARG A 117 13.03 -11.65 -17.34
CA ARG A 117 11.76 -12.19 -17.86
C ARG A 117 10.55 -11.43 -17.32
N ALA A 118 10.54 -11.10 -16.02
CA ALA A 118 9.47 -10.31 -15.41
C ALA A 118 9.37 -8.91 -16.04
N HIS A 119 10.50 -8.28 -16.36
CA HIS A 119 10.55 -6.99 -17.06
C HIS A 119 9.91 -7.09 -18.46
N HIS A 120 10.26 -8.12 -19.23
CA HIS A 120 9.63 -8.36 -20.54
C HIS A 120 8.13 -8.66 -20.42
N ALA A 121 7.72 -9.49 -19.45
CA ALA A 121 6.30 -9.81 -19.21
C ALA A 121 5.50 -8.55 -18.84
N ARG A 122 6.05 -7.68 -17.99
CA ARG A 122 5.45 -6.38 -17.66
C ARG A 122 5.31 -5.50 -18.91
N THR A 123 6.34 -5.45 -19.74
CA THR A 123 6.35 -4.62 -20.96
C THR A 123 5.26 -5.09 -21.92
N ALA A 124 5.17 -6.40 -22.19
CA ALA A 124 4.13 -6.98 -23.02
C ALA A 124 2.71 -6.68 -22.48
N TYR A 125 2.51 -6.80 -21.17
CA TYR A 125 1.23 -6.46 -20.52
C TYR A 125 0.83 -5.00 -20.74
N MET A 126 1.78 -4.06 -20.62
CA MET A 126 1.49 -2.64 -20.83
C MET A 126 1.17 -2.32 -22.29
N LEU A 127 1.84 -2.98 -23.23
CA LEU A 127 1.57 -2.83 -24.66
C LEU A 127 0.16 -3.34 -25.03
N ASP A 128 -0.24 -4.51 -24.55
CA ASP A 128 -1.60 -5.04 -24.74
C ASP A 128 -2.66 -4.11 -24.14
N LEU A 129 -2.41 -3.56 -22.95
CA LEU A 129 -3.31 -2.58 -22.33
C LEU A 129 -3.44 -1.30 -23.17
N ALA A 130 -2.33 -0.82 -23.75
CA ALA A 130 -2.32 0.35 -24.62
C ALA A 130 -3.10 0.09 -25.92
N GLU A 131 -2.92 -1.08 -26.54
CA GLU A 131 -3.65 -1.48 -27.74
C GLU A 131 -5.16 -1.54 -27.48
N ARG A 132 -5.57 -2.20 -26.38
CA ARG A 132 -6.99 -2.27 -25.97
C ARG A 132 -7.58 -0.89 -25.75
N SER A 133 -6.83 0.01 -25.11
CA SER A 133 -7.23 1.41 -24.89
C SER A 133 -7.38 2.18 -26.21
N ALA A 134 -6.44 2.03 -27.15
CA ALA A 134 -6.52 2.65 -28.46
C ALA A 134 -7.73 2.14 -29.26
N LYS A 135 -7.99 0.83 -29.22
CA LYS A 135 -9.17 0.21 -29.85
C LYS A 135 -10.48 0.73 -29.26
N ALA A 136 -10.56 0.91 -27.94
CA ALA A 136 -11.75 1.42 -27.28
C ALA A 136 -12.05 2.88 -27.66
N ARG A 137 -11.03 3.73 -27.80
CA ARG A 137 -11.20 5.15 -28.20
C ARG A 137 -11.56 5.35 -29.67
N ARG A 138 -11.35 4.35 -30.52
CA ARG A 138 -11.69 4.39 -31.96
C ARG A 138 -13.15 4.02 -32.23
N ARG A 139 -13.85 3.45 -31.25
CA ARG A 139 -15.28 3.12 -31.33
C ARG A 139 -16.12 4.32 -30.96
#